data_AF-A0A930MJY6-F1
#
_entry.id   AF-A0A930MJY6-F1
#
_cell.length_a   1.000
_cell.length_b   1.000
_cell.length_c   1.000
_cell.angle_alpha   90.00
_cell.angle_beta   90.00
_cell.angle_gamma   90.00
#
_symmetry.space_group_name_H-M   'P 1'
#
loop_
_entity.id
_entity.type
_entity.pdbx_description
1 polymer ?
#
loop_
_entity_poly.entity_id
_entity_poly.type
_entity_poly.pdbx_seq_one_letter_code
_entity_poly.pdbx_strand_id
1 'polypeptide(L)'
;MAVDKKNIFLSHTAAPYPYSSDSHSVKKNYPQRNPAAHAAYIQRKLSAAYAAHNLTQNQVAAIQYKDGIYLEVSGAAGHNLETQGLESPRQGIRLVNIRKDPQTQTETALVYIPNGKESYLIKKIERYANEKTPKNHPRYNDLVSSIEDIRLALFKSFWFDSHTMFPDEEPVWCELWLRFDERDEAIKTCDKVEETFTSVCQSLNIPIDKNRIVFPERLVKLIYANATDLRSLVESCSFIAEMHRAPEPTAFFTELSNPDQKDWADELLSRTTFERGNAAVCLLDTGLNSAHPLLTSAADKDHIQSIDASWRTNDHHGHGTEMAGVSLYYDLKQALLSKSPLKIAHEIESVKILPPTGENPPELYGAITAQAVA
;
A
#
# COMPACT_ATOMS: atom_id res chain seq x y z
N MET A 1 -35.64 11.12 -11.19
CA MET A 1 -35.30 9.68 -11.27
C MET A 1 -33.84 9.55 -11.68
N ALA A 2 -33.01 9.18 -10.72
CA ALA A 2 -31.71 8.58 -10.92
C ALA A 2 -31.54 7.67 -9.69
N VAL A 3 -31.86 6.39 -9.84
CA VAL A 3 -31.51 5.39 -8.82
C VAL A 3 -30.20 4.82 -9.32
N ASP A 4 -29.12 5.34 -8.76
CA ASP A 4 -27.77 4.90 -8.98
C ASP A 4 -27.17 4.58 -7.63
N LYS A 5 -27.05 3.29 -7.30
CA LYS A 5 -26.02 2.80 -6.38
C LYS A 5 -25.70 1.35 -6.71
N LYS A 6 -24.59 1.14 -7.41
CA LYS A 6 -23.76 -0.04 -7.12
C LYS A 6 -22.27 0.22 -7.11
N ASN A 7 -21.79 1.32 -7.66
CA ASN A 7 -20.45 1.88 -7.43
C ASN A 7 -20.56 3.39 -7.71
N ILE A 8 -20.30 4.25 -6.72
CA ILE A 8 -20.48 5.69 -6.86
C ILE A 8 -19.52 6.23 -7.93
N PHE A 9 -20.04 6.61 -9.10
CA PHE A 9 -19.27 7.34 -10.11
C PHE A 9 -19.60 8.83 -10.02
N LEU A 10 -18.74 9.56 -9.32
CA LEU A 10 -18.82 11.01 -9.23
C LEU A 10 -18.43 11.63 -10.58
N SER A 11 -19.42 11.84 -11.44
CA SER A 11 -19.26 12.53 -12.72
C SER A 11 -19.43 14.03 -12.52
N HIS A 12 -18.55 14.82 -13.15
CA HIS A 12 -18.59 16.29 -13.13
C HIS A 12 -18.46 16.97 -11.74
N THR A 13 -17.97 16.26 -10.72
CA THR A 13 -17.76 16.83 -9.38
C THR A 13 -16.33 17.34 -9.15
N ALA A 14 -15.42 17.18 -10.12
CA ALA A 14 -14.03 17.55 -9.98
C ALA A 14 -13.67 18.73 -10.89
N ALA A 15 -13.10 19.78 -10.29
CA ALA A 15 -12.40 20.83 -11.02
C ALA A 15 -10.89 20.52 -10.94
N PRO A 16 -10.18 20.42 -12.08
CA PRO A 16 -8.74 20.23 -12.08
C PRO A 16 -8.08 21.54 -11.63
N TYR A 17 -7.39 21.50 -10.50
CA TYR A 17 -6.50 22.58 -10.08
C TYR A 17 -5.06 22.13 -10.32
N PRO A 18 -4.20 23.01 -10.85
CA PRO A 18 -2.76 22.74 -10.86
C PRO A 18 -2.28 22.55 -9.42
N TYR A 19 -1.46 21.53 -9.21
CA TYR A 19 -0.86 21.26 -7.90
C TYR A 19 -0.12 22.50 -7.39
N SER A 20 -0.53 22.98 -6.22
CA SER A 20 0.18 24.03 -5.47
C SER A 20 0.68 23.40 -4.18
N SER A 21 1.99 23.29 -4.03
CA SER A 21 2.59 22.76 -2.80
C SER A 21 2.43 23.78 -1.66
N ASP A 22 1.79 23.39 -0.57
CA ASP A 22 1.88 24.16 0.67
C ASP A 22 3.28 23.99 1.27
N SER A 23 4.08 25.07 1.29
CA SER A 23 5.43 25.03 1.88
C SER A 23 5.34 25.08 3.41
N HIS A 24 4.99 23.95 4.04
CA HIS A 24 5.22 23.78 5.46
C HIS A 24 6.69 23.38 5.66
N SER A 25 7.45 24.23 6.35
CA SER A 25 8.81 23.91 6.78
C SER A 25 8.76 22.80 7.83
N VAL A 26 8.72 21.54 7.39
CA VAL A 26 8.97 20.41 8.29
C VAL A 26 10.43 20.46 8.71
N LYS A 27 10.67 20.73 9.99
CA LYS A 27 12.03 20.70 10.54
C LYS A 27 12.55 19.27 10.49
N LYS A 28 13.43 18.98 9.53
CA LYS A 28 14.03 17.66 9.39
C LYS A 28 15.01 17.40 10.55
N ASN A 29 14.92 16.22 11.13
CA ASN A 29 15.78 15.76 12.22
C ASN A 29 16.80 14.76 11.69
N TYR A 30 18.08 15.12 11.69
CA TYR A 30 19.18 14.27 11.26
C TYR A 30 20.13 13.93 12.41
N PRO A 31 20.70 12.72 12.45
CA PRO A 31 21.65 12.33 13.49
C PRO A 31 22.89 13.23 13.50
N GLN A 32 23.37 13.57 14.70
CA GLN A 32 24.68 14.19 14.86
C GLN A 32 25.75 13.11 14.89
N ARG A 33 26.75 13.21 14.00
CA ARG A 33 27.79 12.19 13.84
C ARG A 33 29.17 12.81 13.79
N ASN A 34 30.20 12.03 14.15
CA ASN A 34 31.57 12.38 13.83
C ASN A 34 31.79 12.20 12.31
N PRO A 35 32.05 13.27 11.54
CA PRO A 35 32.05 13.19 10.09
C PRO A 35 33.09 12.22 9.52
N ALA A 36 34.31 12.23 10.07
CA ALA A 36 35.38 11.37 9.58
C ALA A 36 35.09 9.89 9.85
N ALA A 37 34.68 9.55 11.08
CA ALA A 37 34.37 8.17 11.45
C ALA A 37 33.14 7.63 10.69
N HIS A 38 32.09 8.45 10.56
CA HIS A 38 30.87 8.05 9.86
C HIS A 38 31.09 7.92 8.35
N ALA A 39 31.82 8.86 7.73
CA ALA A 39 32.18 8.77 6.32
C ALA A 39 32.96 7.48 6.03
N ALA A 40 33.95 7.13 6.86
CA ALA A 40 34.71 5.89 6.69
C ALA A 40 33.82 4.64 6.80
N TYR A 41 32.85 4.65 7.72
CA TYR A 41 31.88 3.57 7.87
C TYR A 41 30.98 3.41 6.63
N ILE A 42 30.35 4.50 6.17
CA ILE A 42 29.46 4.49 5.00
C ILE A 42 30.24 4.17 3.71
N GLN A 43 31.46 4.71 3.57
CA GLN A 43 32.32 4.39 2.43
C GLN A 43 32.63 2.89 2.36
N ARG A 44 32.94 2.25 3.49
CA ARG A 44 33.17 0.79 3.56
C ARG A 44 31.92 0.01 3.14
N LYS A 45 30.74 0.42 3.60
CA LYS A 45 29.47 -0.21 3.24
C LYS A 45 29.16 -0.08 1.75
N LEU A 46 29.34 1.12 1.20
CA LEU A 46 29.17 1.39 -0.23
C LEU A 46 30.16 0.58 -1.09
N SER A 47 31.44 0.54 -0.71
CA SER A 47 32.44 -0.27 -1.40
C SER A 47 32.12 -1.77 -1.34
N ALA A 48 31.61 -2.27 -0.22
CA ALA A 48 31.16 -3.66 -0.11
C ALA A 48 29.97 -3.96 -1.03
N ALA A 49 29.02 -3.04 -1.16
CA ALA A 49 27.90 -3.17 -2.09
C ALA A 49 28.36 -3.24 -3.56
N TYR A 50 29.28 -2.35 -3.97
CA TYR A 50 29.85 -2.39 -5.31
C TYR A 50 30.70 -3.64 -5.56
N ALA A 51 31.48 -4.09 -4.57
CA ALA A 51 32.25 -5.32 -4.68
C ALA A 51 31.34 -6.55 -4.81
N ALA A 52 30.26 -6.63 -4.04
CA ALA A 52 29.27 -7.70 -4.14
C ALA A 52 28.62 -7.73 -5.54
N HIS A 53 28.25 -6.57 -6.09
CA HIS A 53 27.74 -6.47 -7.46
C HIS A 53 28.73 -7.02 -8.49
N ASN A 54 30.03 -6.66 -8.38
CA ASN A 54 31.07 -7.14 -9.29
C ASN A 54 31.41 -8.63 -9.11
N LEU A 55 31.40 -9.17 -7.89
CA LEU A 55 31.62 -10.61 -7.65
C LEU A 55 30.49 -11.44 -8.27
N THR A 56 29.28 -10.90 -8.24
CA THR A 56 28.12 -11.54 -8.86
C THR A 56 28.14 -11.45 -10.39
N GLN A 57 28.86 -10.49 -10.99
CA GLN A 57 29.13 -10.54 -12.44
C GLN A 57 29.91 -11.81 -12.84
N ASN A 58 30.63 -12.43 -11.89
CA ASN A 58 31.43 -13.65 -12.12
C ASN A 58 30.77 -14.95 -11.57
N GLN A 59 29.61 -14.88 -10.89
CA GLN A 59 28.87 -16.05 -10.36
C GLN A 59 27.35 -15.85 -10.49
N VAL A 60 26.65 -16.82 -11.10
CA VAL A 60 25.31 -16.77 -11.74
C VAL A 60 24.11 -16.59 -10.76
N ALA A 61 24.17 -15.77 -9.71
CA ALA A 61 23.10 -15.80 -8.68
C ALA A 61 22.66 -14.47 -8.04
N ALA A 62 23.02 -13.29 -8.56
CA ALA A 62 22.35 -12.05 -8.12
C ALA A 62 22.14 -11.06 -9.28
N ILE A 63 20.87 -10.74 -9.51
CA ILE A 63 20.32 -9.51 -10.06
C ILE A 63 21.25 -8.80 -11.03
N GLN A 64 21.39 -9.37 -12.23
CA GLN A 64 21.86 -8.62 -13.39
C GLN A 64 20.93 -7.43 -13.56
N TYR A 65 21.43 -6.21 -13.50
CA TYR A 65 20.82 -5.16 -14.30
C TYR A 65 21.90 -4.69 -15.27
N LYS A 66 21.71 -4.95 -16.57
CA LYS A 66 22.76 -4.81 -17.60
C LYS A 66 23.48 -3.46 -17.58
N ASP A 67 22.83 -2.41 -17.05
CA ASP A 67 23.31 -1.03 -17.09
C ASP A 67 23.39 -0.31 -15.72
N GLY A 68 23.36 -1.02 -14.58
CA GLY A 68 23.50 -0.36 -13.27
C GLY A 68 23.30 -1.24 -12.03
N ILE A 69 23.26 -0.59 -10.86
CA ILE A 69 23.12 -1.21 -9.53
C ILE A 69 21.99 -0.56 -8.75
N TYR A 70 21.25 -1.37 -8.00
CA TYR A 70 20.29 -0.89 -6.99
C TYR A 70 20.91 -0.96 -5.60
N LEU A 71 20.89 0.17 -4.91
CA LEU A 71 21.31 0.27 -3.51
C LEU A 71 20.08 0.48 -2.63
N GLU A 72 20.04 -0.25 -1.52
CA GLU A 72 19.13 0.06 -0.44
C GLU A 72 19.87 0.93 0.59
N VAL A 73 19.30 2.10 0.86
CA VAL A 73 19.87 3.12 1.75
C VAL A 73 18.88 3.35 2.89
N SER A 74 19.24 3.00 4.12
CA SER A 74 18.38 3.17 5.28
C SER A 74 18.78 4.38 6.12
N GLY A 75 17.79 5.09 6.65
CA GLY A 75 17.98 6.12 7.66
C GLY A 75 18.15 5.55 9.07
N ALA A 76 18.44 6.43 10.03
CA ALA A 76 18.47 6.04 11.44
C ALA A 76 17.06 6.04 12.05
N ALA A 77 16.78 5.11 12.96
CA ALA A 77 15.50 5.05 13.66
C ALA A 77 15.15 6.40 14.33
N GLY A 78 13.89 6.83 14.17
CA GLY A 78 13.41 8.12 14.70
C GLY A 78 13.99 9.38 14.05
N HIS A 79 14.76 9.25 12.96
CA HIS A 79 15.34 10.38 12.21
C HIS A 79 14.87 10.35 10.75
N ASN A 80 14.93 11.49 10.08
CA ASN A 80 14.62 11.57 8.65
C ASN A 80 15.78 11.06 7.80
N LEU A 81 15.47 10.47 6.64
CA LEU A 81 16.43 10.21 5.58
C LEU A 81 16.41 11.39 4.58
N GLU A 82 17.57 11.96 4.26
CA GLU A 82 17.66 13.00 3.23
C GLU A 82 17.69 12.32 1.85
N THR A 83 16.55 12.27 1.18
CA THR A 83 16.38 11.50 -0.05
C THR A 83 16.72 12.28 -1.33
N GLN A 84 16.65 13.61 -1.32
CA GLN A 84 16.89 14.42 -2.53
C GLN A 84 18.36 14.32 -2.97
N GLY A 85 19.28 14.20 -2.01
CA GLY A 85 20.70 14.01 -2.25
C GLY A 85 21.06 12.61 -2.74
N LEU A 86 20.16 11.63 -2.66
CA LEU A 86 20.38 10.28 -3.18
C LEU A 86 20.13 10.20 -4.69
N GLU A 87 19.32 11.09 -5.27
CA GLU A 87 19.04 11.10 -6.69
C GLU A 87 19.88 12.12 -7.48
N SER A 88 20.00 11.89 -8.79
CA SER A 88 20.55 12.87 -9.72
C SER A 88 19.93 12.66 -11.10
N PRO A 89 18.80 13.33 -11.40
CA PRO A 89 18.10 13.23 -12.68
C PRO A 89 19.01 13.29 -13.91
N ARG A 90 19.92 14.28 -13.91
CA ARG A 90 20.89 14.56 -14.98
C ARG A 90 21.92 13.45 -15.19
N GLN A 91 22.20 12.64 -14.18
CA GLN A 91 23.17 11.55 -14.26
C GLN A 91 22.49 10.18 -14.39
N GLY A 92 21.17 10.13 -14.54
CA GLY A 92 20.42 8.86 -14.58
C GLY A 92 20.25 8.19 -13.21
N ILE A 93 20.75 8.80 -12.13
CA ILE A 93 20.60 8.28 -10.76
C ILE A 93 19.19 8.60 -10.29
N ARG A 94 18.45 7.59 -9.82
CA ARG A 94 17.03 7.72 -9.49
C ARG A 94 16.73 7.17 -8.11
N LEU A 95 15.97 7.94 -7.35
CA LEU A 95 15.23 7.41 -6.23
C LEU A 95 14.05 6.60 -6.80
N VAL A 96 14.07 5.29 -6.57
CA VAL A 96 13.12 4.35 -7.19
C VAL A 96 11.86 4.28 -6.36
N ASN A 97 12.03 4.08 -5.05
CA ASN A 97 10.95 4.02 -4.09
C ASN A 97 11.46 4.38 -2.67
N ILE A 98 10.53 4.64 -1.76
CA ILE A 98 10.82 4.87 -0.34
C ILE A 98 9.84 4.03 0.48
N ARG A 99 10.35 3.27 1.43
CA ARG A 99 9.56 2.56 2.45
C ARG A 99 9.77 3.20 3.79
N LYS A 100 8.70 3.23 4.59
CA LYS A 100 8.77 3.67 5.98
C LYS A 100 8.26 2.54 6.87
N ASP A 101 9.10 2.11 7.81
CA ASP A 101 8.68 1.22 8.88
C ASP A 101 7.94 2.05 9.94
N PRO A 102 6.63 1.83 10.16
CA PRO A 102 5.87 2.59 11.14
C PRO A 102 6.29 2.29 12.60
N GLN A 103 6.84 1.11 12.89
CA GLN A 103 7.24 0.73 14.25
C GLN A 103 8.53 1.44 14.66
N THR A 104 9.54 1.41 13.80
CA THR A 104 10.85 2.03 14.09
C THR A 104 10.96 3.47 13.60
N GLN A 105 9.97 3.94 12.83
CA GLN A 105 10.00 5.22 12.09
C GLN A 105 11.22 5.32 11.16
N THR A 106 11.75 4.19 10.70
CA THR A 106 12.91 4.14 9.81
C THR A 106 12.49 4.29 8.35
N GLU A 107 13.13 5.19 7.63
CA GLU A 107 12.96 5.35 6.18
C GLU A 107 14.03 4.55 5.43
N THR A 108 13.63 3.84 4.38
CA THR A 108 14.53 3.06 3.52
C THR A 108 14.26 3.43 2.07
N ALA A 109 15.29 3.92 1.38
CA ALA A 109 15.24 4.31 -0.02
C ALA A 109 15.87 3.24 -0.90
N LEU A 110 15.20 2.89 -2.00
CA LEU A 110 15.80 2.14 -3.09
C LEU A 110 16.32 3.13 -4.14
N VAL A 111 17.61 3.04 -4.47
CA VAL A 111 18.28 3.99 -5.37
C VAL A 111 18.92 3.23 -6.52
N TYR A 112 18.60 3.62 -7.75
CA TYR A 112 19.24 3.13 -8.96
C TYR A 112 20.44 4.01 -9.32
N ILE A 113 21.60 3.39 -9.50
CA ILE A 113 22.83 4.04 -9.98
C ILE A 113 23.23 3.41 -11.32
N PRO A 114 23.24 4.17 -12.42
CA PRO A 114 23.72 3.67 -13.71
C PRO A 114 25.21 3.30 -13.65
N ASN A 115 25.61 2.35 -14.49
CA ASN A 115 27.01 1.97 -14.67
C ASN A 115 27.87 3.19 -15.03
N GLY A 116 29.03 3.31 -14.39
CA GLY A 116 29.95 4.45 -14.54
C GLY A 116 29.56 5.69 -13.70
N LYS A 117 28.48 5.62 -12.91
CA LYS A 117 28.05 6.70 -12.00
C LYS A 117 28.27 6.40 -10.52
N GLU A 118 29.02 5.35 -10.20
CA GLU A 118 29.33 4.87 -8.84
C GLU A 118 30.04 5.94 -8.00
N SER A 119 30.81 6.81 -8.66
CA SER A 119 31.52 7.91 -8.01
C SER A 119 30.61 9.00 -7.42
N TYR A 120 29.31 8.99 -7.72
CA TYR A 120 28.37 10.02 -7.25
C TYR A 120 28.30 10.10 -5.73
N LEU A 121 27.95 8.99 -5.07
CA LEU A 121 27.86 8.93 -3.61
C LEU A 121 29.25 8.99 -2.97
N ILE A 122 30.26 8.34 -3.57
CA ILE A 122 31.66 8.37 -3.09
C ILE A 122 32.14 9.81 -2.92
N LYS A 123 32.00 10.65 -3.95
CA LYS A 123 32.41 12.06 -3.89
C LYS A 123 31.65 12.84 -2.82
N LYS A 124 30.36 12.55 -2.59
CA LYS A 124 29.61 13.24 -1.53
C LYS A 124 30.08 12.83 -0.14
N ILE A 125 30.38 11.55 0.06
CA ILE A 125 30.90 10.99 1.32
C ILE A 125 32.31 11.55 1.62
N GLU A 126 33.20 11.59 0.62
CA GLU A 126 34.55 12.16 0.75
C GLU A 126 34.51 13.64 1.13
N ARG A 127 33.60 14.41 0.51
CA ARG A 127 33.42 15.84 0.81
C ARG A 127 32.79 16.06 2.18
N TYR A 128 31.94 15.15 2.64
CA TYR A 128 31.44 15.17 4.01
C TYR A 128 32.53 14.94 5.05
N ALA A 129 33.51 14.08 4.76
CA ALA A 129 34.65 13.87 5.65
C ALA A 129 35.60 15.07 5.70
N ASN A 130 35.87 15.70 4.55
CA ASN A 130 37.05 16.55 4.37
C ASN A 130 36.73 18.03 4.10
N GLU A 131 35.54 18.38 3.62
CA GLU A 131 35.17 19.76 3.30
C GLU A 131 34.20 20.35 4.32
N LYS A 132 34.37 21.65 4.57
CA LYS A 132 33.42 22.44 5.34
C LYS A 132 32.75 23.49 4.44
N THR A 133 31.50 23.78 4.75
CA THR A 133 30.75 24.91 4.21
C THR A 133 31.25 26.23 4.81
N PRO A 134 30.91 27.40 4.23
CA PRO A 134 31.27 28.70 4.80
C PRO A 134 30.78 28.91 6.25
N LYS A 135 29.73 28.18 6.65
CA LYS A 135 29.19 28.18 8.02
C LYS A 135 29.89 27.18 8.95
N ASN A 136 31.05 26.65 8.56
CA ASN A 136 31.86 25.68 9.34
C ASN A 136 31.16 24.33 9.62
N HIS A 137 30.10 23.99 8.87
CA HIS A 137 29.48 22.65 8.90
C HIS A 137 30.05 21.73 7.82
N PRO A 138 30.13 20.41 8.03
CA PRO A 138 30.54 19.47 6.99
C PRO A 138 29.71 19.62 5.71
N ARG A 139 30.35 19.51 4.54
CA ARG A 139 29.61 19.56 3.27
C ARG A 139 28.76 18.30 3.10
N TYR A 140 27.56 18.42 2.55
CA TYR A 140 26.60 17.28 2.45
C TYR A 140 26.26 16.63 3.81
N ASN A 141 26.37 17.38 4.91
CA ASN A 141 26.08 16.88 6.25
C ASN A 141 24.74 16.16 6.32
N ASP A 142 23.66 16.83 5.90
CA ASP A 142 22.30 16.30 6.00
C ASP A 142 22.16 14.96 5.26
N LEU A 143 22.70 14.86 4.05
CA LEU A 143 22.72 13.62 3.28
C LEU A 143 23.47 12.51 4.01
N VAL A 144 24.76 12.68 4.24
CA VAL A 144 25.60 11.56 4.69
C VAL A 144 25.31 11.20 6.15
N SER A 145 25.00 12.18 7.00
CA SER A 145 24.62 11.93 8.40
C SER A 145 23.26 11.26 8.55
N SER A 146 22.33 11.47 7.60
CA SER A 146 21.03 10.80 7.63
C SER A 146 21.12 9.30 7.31
N ILE A 147 22.14 8.88 6.56
CA ILE A 147 22.34 7.48 6.16
C ILE A 147 22.88 6.67 7.35
N GLU A 148 22.14 5.63 7.74
CA GLU A 148 22.53 4.64 8.74
C GLU A 148 23.20 3.42 8.11
N ASP A 149 22.69 2.94 6.96
CA ASP A 149 23.31 1.83 6.23
C ASP A 149 23.14 1.97 4.72
N ILE A 150 24.07 1.36 3.98
CA ILE A 150 24.00 1.18 2.53
C ILE A 150 24.34 -0.27 2.21
N ARG A 151 23.48 -0.93 1.44
CA ARG A 151 23.70 -2.30 0.98
C ARG A 151 23.24 -2.49 -0.46
N LEU A 152 23.73 -3.55 -1.09
CA LEU A 152 23.17 -4.02 -2.36
C LEU A 152 21.70 -4.39 -2.14
N ALA A 153 20.81 -3.86 -2.98
CA ALA A 153 19.41 -4.20 -2.92
C ALA A 153 19.17 -5.64 -3.38
N LEU A 154 18.19 -6.29 -2.77
CA LEU A 154 17.71 -7.60 -3.20
C LEU A 154 16.44 -7.39 -4.03
N PHE A 155 16.00 -8.40 -4.80
CA PHE A 155 14.76 -8.28 -5.57
C PHE A 155 13.54 -8.11 -4.65
N LYS A 156 13.61 -8.64 -3.42
CA LYS A 156 12.62 -8.39 -2.36
C LYS A 156 12.57 -6.92 -1.89
N SER A 157 13.58 -6.09 -2.21
CA SER A 157 13.54 -4.65 -1.90
C SER A 157 12.52 -3.88 -2.74
N PHE A 158 12.02 -4.48 -3.82
CA PHE A 158 10.92 -3.93 -4.62
C PHE A 158 9.54 -4.36 -4.11
N TRP A 159 9.44 -5.32 -3.20
CA TRP A 159 8.17 -5.76 -2.63
C TRP A 159 7.74 -4.84 -1.49
N PHE A 160 6.51 -4.33 -1.57
CA PHE A 160 6.00 -3.31 -0.65
C PHE A 160 4.99 -3.83 0.37
N ASP A 161 4.38 -4.98 0.10
CA ASP A 161 3.45 -5.60 1.03
C ASP A 161 4.20 -6.42 2.10
N SER A 162 3.44 -6.98 3.05
CA SER A 162 3.97 -7.92 4.04
C SER A 162 4.78 -9.03 3.37
N HIS A 163 5.85 -9.46 4.02
CA HIS A 163 6.67 -10.59 3.59
C HIS A 163 5.85 -11.89 3.48
N THR A 164 4.76 -12.01 4.24
CA THR A 164 3.85 -13.17 4.19
C THR A 164 2.96 -13.19 2.94
N MET A 165 2.86 -12.08 2.20
CA MET A 165 2.10 -11.99 0.95
C MET A 165 2.97 -12.22 -0.29
N PHE A 166 4.29 -12.26 -0.11
CA PHE A 166 5.26 -12.54 -1.17
C PHE A 166 4.98 -13.93 -1.76
N PRO A 167 4.89 -14.08 -3.10
CA PRO A 167 4.68 -15.39 -3.69
C PRO A 167 5.92 -16.27 -3.54
N ASP A 168 5.71 -17.54 -3.19
CA ASP A 168 6.77 -18.55 -3.13
C ASP A 168 6.85 -19.29 -4.47
N GLU A 169 6.48 -20.58 -4.52
CA GLU A 169 6.53 -21.41 -5.73
C GLU A 169 5.30 -21.23 -6.62
N GLU A 170 4.13 -21.11 -6.00
CA GLU A 170 2.86 -20.93 -6.72
C GLU A 170 2.72 -19.49 -7.23
N PRO A 171 2.44 -19.31 -8.53
CA PRO A 171 2.24 -17.99 -9.09
C PRO A 171 0.96 -17.35 -8.56
N VAL A 172 1.02 -16.04 -8.38
CA VAL A 172 -0.11 -15.23 -7.93
C VAL A 172 -0.20 -13.96 -8.76
N TRP A 173 -1.39 -13.37 -8.81
CA TRP A 173 -1.53 -12.06 -9.41
C TRP A 173 -0.78 -11.01 -8.59
N CYS A 174 0.07 -10.25 -9.26
CA CYS A 174 0.88 -9.17 -8.68
C CYS A 174 0.68 -7.89 -9.48
N GLU A 175 0.63 -6.75 -8.78
CA GLU A 175 0.74 -5.44 -9.39
C GLU A 175 2.20 -5.03 -9.51
N LEU A 176 2.58 -4.64 -10.72
CA LEU A 176 3.90 -4.13 -11.06
C LEU A 176 3.79 -2.65 -11.36
N TRP A 177 4.43 -1.86 -10.52
CA TRP A 177 4.47 -0.41 -10.65
C TRP A 177 5.76 -0.02 -11.37
N LEU A 178 5.60 0.52 -12.57
CA LEU A 178 6.67 0.80 -13.51
C LEU A 178 6.89 2.31 -13.61
N ARG A 179 8.15 2.76 -13.52
CA ARG A 179 8.53 4.16 -13.75
C ARG A 179 8.65 4.45 -15.23
N PHE A 180 8.23 5.63 -15.64
CA PHE A 180 8.63 6.23 -16.90
C PHE A 180 9.16 7.65 -16.62
N ASP A 181 10.11 8.12 -17.41
CA ASP A 181 10.78 9.41 -17.22
C ASP A 181 10.94 10.08 -18.58
N GLU A 182 10.26 11.20 -18.79
CA GLU A 182 10.27 11.96 -20.06
C GLU A 182 11.67 12.37 -20.53
N ARG A 183 12.68 12.31 -19.64
CA ARG A 183 14.08 12.66 -19.93
C ARG A 183 14.94 11.47 -20.34
N ASP A 184 14.49 10.25 -20.10
CA ASP A 184 15.21 9.02 -20.43
C ASP A 184 14.53 8.36 -21.63
N GLU A 185 15.19 8.40 -22.79
CA GLU A 185 14.63 7.85 -24.04
C GLU A 185 14.22 6.38 -23.91
N ALA A 186 14.87 5.56 -23.07
CA ALA A 186 14.51 4.16 -22.90
C ALA A 186 13.15 3.99 -22.22
N ILE A 187 12.78 4.93 -21.36
CA ILE A 187 11.55 4.89 -20.55
C ILE A 187 10.73 6.17 -20.69
N LYS A 188 10.81 6.83 -21.84
CA LYS A 188 10.32 8.21 -22.04
C LYS A 188 8.82 8.36 -21.82
N THR A 189 8.07 7.37 -22.27
CA THR A 189 6.61 7.40 -22.25
C THR A 189 6.08 6.13 -21.65
N CYS A 190 4.87 6.22 -21.08
CA CYS A 190 4.12 5.07 -20.59
C CYS A 190 3.99 3.97 -21.65
N ASP A 191 3.69 4.32 -22.91
CA ASP A 191 3.50 3.33 -23.98
C ASP A 191 4.80 2.57 -24.31
N LYS A 192 5.94 3.25 -24.34
CA LYS A 192 7.24 2.61 -24.60
C LYS A 192 7.67 1.67 -23.48
N VAL A 193 7.40 2.10 -22.24
CA VAL A 193 7.60 1.27 -21.05
C VAL A 193 6.72 0.03 -21.09
N GLU A 194 5.44 0.17 -21.44
CA GLU A 194 4.52 -0.97 -21.56
C GLU A 194 4.94 -1.95 -22.65
N GLU A 195 5.29 -1.47 -23.85
CA GLU A 195 5.75 -2.31 -24.95
C GLU A 195 7.00 -3.11 -24.58
N THR A 196 7.97 -2.44 -23.97
CA THR A 196 9.22 -3.07 -23.50
C THR A 196 8.92 -4.10 -22.41
N PHE A 197 8.10 -3.75 -21.41
CA PHE A 197 7.74 -4.63 -20.32
C PHE A 197 6.97 -5.87 -20.78
N THR A 198 6.02 -5.67 -21.69
CA THR A 198 5.22 -6.74 -22.29
C THR A 198 6.12 -7.72 -23.04
N SER A 199 7.09 -7.21 -23.81
CA SER A 199 8.08 -8.04 -24.51
C SER A 199 8.95 -8.85 -23.54
N VAL A 200 9.35 -8.25 -22.41
CA VAL A 200 10.08 -8.96 -21.34
C VAL A 200 9.22 -10.09 -20.75
N CYS A 201 7.97 -9.80 -20.37
CA CYS A 201 7.06 -10.80 -19.82
C CYS A 201 6.83 -11.96 -20.80
N GLN A 202 6.65 -11.67 -22.09
CA GLN A 202 6.51 -12.69 -23.13
C GLN A 202 7.77 -13.56 -23.25
N SER A 203 8.97 -12.96 -23.21
CA SER A 203 10.23 -13.72 -23.27
C SER A 203 10.45 -14.65 -22.07
N LEU A 204 9.90 -14.28 -20.91
CA LEU A 204 9.95 -15.05 -19.67
C LEU A 204 8.75 -16.00 -19.51
N ASN A 205 7.81 -16.03 -20.48
CA ASN A 205 6.53 -16.75 -20.38
C ASN A 205 5.68 -16.38 -19.15
N ILE A 206 5.75 -15.13 -18.71
CA ILE A 206 4.97 -14.61 -17.59
C ILE A 206 3.64 -14.05 -18.13
N PRO A 207 2.47 -14.58 -17.72
CA PRO A 207 1.19 -14.03 -18.10
C PRO A 207 1.04 -12.58 -17.60
N ILE A 208 0.60 -11.69 -18.50
CA ILE A 208 0.38 -10.27 -18.24
C ILE A 208 -1.03 -9.89 -18.66
N ASP A 209 -1.71 -9.11 -17.81
CA ASP A 209 -3.04 -8.60 -18.14
C ASP A 209 -2.97 -7.48 -19.20
N LYS A 210 -4.02 -7.40 -20.02
CA LYS A 210 -4.11 -6.38 -21.08
C LYS A 210 -4.41 -4.98 -20.54
N ASN A 211 -5.05 -4.86 -19.39
CA ASN A 211 -5.44 -3.58 -18.83
C ASN A 211 -4.24 -2.89 -18.16
N ARG A 212 -4.37 -1.59 -17.95
CA ARG A 212 -3.33 -0.75 -17.33
C ARG A 212 -3.96 0.38 -16.52
N ILE A 213 -3.25 0.82 -15.49
CA ILE A 213 -3.57 2.06 -14.77
C ILE A 213 -2.38 3.01 -14.94
N VAL A 214 -2.66 4.28 -15.24
CA VAL A 214 -1.62 5.28 -15.52
C VAL A 214 -1.73 6.43 -14.51
N PHE A 215 -0.63 6.69 -13.82
CA PHE A 215 -0.39 7.86 -12.97
C PHE A 215 0.64 8.78 -13.66
N PRO A 216 0.85 10.03 -13.18
CA PRO A 216 1.76 10.98 -13.83
C PRO A 216 3.18 10.46 -14.11
N GLU A 217 3.74 9.61 -13.24
CA GLU A 217 5.09 9.05 -13.38
C GLU A 217 5.13 7.51 -13.20
N ARG A 218 3.96 6.85 -13.18
CA ARG A 218 3.86 5.40 -12.93
C ARG A 218 2.84 4.74 -13.85
N LEU A 219 3.19 3.57 -14.34
CA LEU A 219 2.31 2.64 -15.04
C LEU A 219 2.14 1.41 -14.14
N VAL A 220 0.89 0.98 -13.89
CA VAL A 220 0.60 -0.25 -13.16
C VAL A 220 0.09 -1.32 -14.12
N LYS A 221 0.70 -2.50 -14.06
CA LYS A 221 0.33 -3.71 -14.82
C LYS A 221 0.12 -4.88 -13.87
N LEU A 222 -0.82 -5.75 -14.20
CA LEU A 222 -1.00 -7.03 -13.50
C LEU A 222 -0.26 -8.14 -14.22
N ILE A 223 0.47 -8.96 -13.47
CA ILE A 223 1.12 -10.18 -13.96
C ILE A 223 0.77 -11.36 -13.05
N TYR A 224 0.87 -12.58 -13.58
CA TYR A 224 0.72 -13.81 -12.80
C TYR A 224 2.09 -14.47 -12.63
N ALA A 225 2.69 -14.36 -11.44
CA ALA A 225 4.12 -14.63 -11.24
C ALA A 225 4.43 -15.24 -9.87
N ASN A 226 5.45 -16.08 -9.81
CA ASN A 226 6.03 -16.61 -8.57
C ASN A 226 7.36 -15.93 -8.20
N ALA A 227 8.04 -16.38 -7.13
CA ALA A 227 9.31 -15.80 -6.67
C ALA A 227 10.40 -15.78 -7.76
N THR A 228 10.48 -16.82 -8.59
CA THR A 228 11.50 -16.98 -9.64
C THR A 228 11.23 -16.04 -10.80
N ASP A 229 9.96 -15.89 -11.18
CA ASP A 229 9.51 -14.96 -12.22
C ASP A 229 9.80 -13.52 -11.82
N LEU A 230 9.43 -13.12 -10.60
CA LEU A 230 9.68 -11.77 -10.08
C LEU A 230 11.17 -11.43 -10.03
N ARG A 231 12.03 -12.40 -9.67
CA ARG A 231 13.48 -12.22 -9.73
C ARG A 231 13.95 -11.97 -11.16
N SER A 232 13.51 -12.79 -12.10
CA SER A 232 13.87 -12.69 -13.52
C SER A 232 13.41 -11.37 -14.15
N LEU A 233 12.26 -10.84 -13.70
CA LEU A 233 11.76 -9.53 -14.11
C LEU A 233 12.64 -8.39 -13.62
N VAL A 234 13.00 -8.37 -12.33
CA VAL A 234 13.94 -7.36 -11.78
C VAL A 234 15.30 -7.43 -12.49
N GLU A 235 15.70 -8.63 -12.92
CA GLU A 235 16.92 -8.84 -13.72
C GLU A 235 16.82 -8.29 -15.15
N SER A 236 15.62 -8.25 -15.71
CA SER A 236 15.40 -7.92 -17.11
C SER A 236 14.88 -6.49 -17.32
N CYS A 237 14.44 -5.80 -16.26
CA CYS A 237 13.69 -4.54 -16.36
C CYS A 237 14.17 -3.44 -15.37
N SER A 238 14.63 -2.29 -15.88
CA SER A 238 15.20 -1.18 -15.05
C SER A 238 14.15 -0.38 -14.33
N PHE A 239 12.93 -0.48 -14.83
CA PHE A 239 11.90 0.48 -14.53
C PHE A 239 10.82 -0.10 -13.65
N ILE A 240 11.04 -1.27 -13.05
CA ILE A 240 10.28 -1.69 -11.88
C ILE A 240 10.59 -0.72 -10.74
N ALA A 241 9.55 -0.11 -10.19
CA ALA A 241 9.63 0.73 -9.01
C ALA A 241 9.17 -0.04 -7.78
N GLU A 242 7.99 -0.68 -7.87
CA GLU A 242 7.35 -1.36 -6.74
C GLU A 242 6.61 -2.61 -7.25
N MET A 243 6.45 -3.58 -6.36
CA MET A 243 5.72 -4.82 -6.56
C MET A 243 4.78 -5.04 -5.38
N HIS A 244 3.53 -5.37 -5.69
CA HIS A 244 2.50 -5.68 -4.72
C HIS A 244 1.78 -6.97 -5.09
N ARG A 245 1.21 -7.63 -4.10
CA ARG A 245 0.20 -8.65 -4.31
C ARG A 245 -1.04 -7.97 -4.87
N ALA A 246 -1.57 -8.49 -5.98
CA ALA A 246 -2.84 -7.98 -6.49
C ALA A 246 -3.92 -8.26 -5.43
N PRO A 247 -4.72 -7.25 -5.05
CA PRO A 247 -5.79 -7.45 -4.09
C PRO A 247 -6.86 -8.34 -4.70
N GLU A 248 -7.43 -9.25 -3.90
CA GLU A 248 -8.63 -9.97 -4.33
C GLU A 248 -9.76 -8.93 -4.53
N PRO A 249 -10.37 -8.84 -5.73
CA PRO A 249 -11.50 -7.98 -5.96
C PRO A 249 -12.67 -8.45 -5.10
N THR A 250 -13.38 -7.51 -4.46
CA THR A 250 -14.60 -7.84 -3.70
C THR A 250 -15.66 -8.52 -4.57
N ALA A 251 -15.61 -8.27 -5.89
CA ALA A 251 -16.43 -8.95 -6.90
C ALA A 251 -16.36 -10.47 -6.80
N PHE A 252 -15.20 -11.04 -6.45
CA PHE A 252 -15.05 -12.48 -6.24
C PHE A 252 -16.11 -13.01 -5.28
N PHE A 253 -16.32 -12.34 -4.14
CA PHE A 253 -17.29 -12.76 -3.11
C PHE A 253 -18.72 -12.37 -3.47
N THR A 254 -18.94 -11.16 -4.00
CA THR A 254 -20.29 -10.65 -4.26
C THR A 254 -20.98 -11.32 -5.46
N GLU A 255 -20.20 -11.94 -6.35
CA GLU A 255 -20.70 -12.64 -7.54
C GLU A 255 -20.79 -14.17 -7.35
N LEU A 256 -20.40 -14.68 -6.17
CA LEU A 256 -20.58 -16.09 -5.82
C LEU A 256 -22.05 -16.49 -5.84
N SER A 257 -22.30 -17.77 -6.11
CA SER A 257 -23.62 -18.37 -5.95
C SER A 257 -24.03 -18.41 -4.46
N ASN A 258 -25.33 -18.42 -4.16
CA ASN A 258 -25.81 -18.48 -2.78
C ASN A 258 -25.24 -19.68 -1.98
N PRO A 259 -25.12 -20.90 -2.55
CA PRO A 259 -24.43 -22.00 -1.88
C PRO A 259 -22.97 -21.68 -1.53
N ASP A 260 -22.20 -21.14 -2.46
CA ASP A 260 -20.78 -20.82 -2.21
C ASP A 260 -20.64 -19.72 -1.15
N GLN A 261 -21.47 -18.68 -1.22
CA GLN A 261 -21.50 -17.63 -0.18
C GLN A 261 -21.80 -18.20 1.20
N LYS A 262 -22.70 -19.20 1.27
CA LYS A 262 -23.00 -19.90 2.51
C LYS A 262 -21.80 -20.69 3.02
N ASP A 263 -21.10 -21.43 2.16
CA ASP A 263 -19.93 -22.20 2.57
C ASP A 263 -18.83 -21.29 3.14
N TRP A 264 -18.61 -20.12 2.52
CA TRP A 264 -17.71 -19.08 3.04
C TRP A 264 -18.17 -18.50 4.38
N ALA A 265 -19.47 -18.24 4.54
CA ALA A 265 -20.01 -17.74 5.80
C ALA A 265 -19.89 -18.78 6.92
N ASP A 266 -20.21 -20.05 6.63
CA ASP A 266 -20.13 -21.16 7.58
C ASP A 266 -18.67 -21.41 8.00
N GLU A 267 -17.71 -21.32 7.07
CA GLU A 267 -16.26 -21.37 7.40
C GLU A 267 -15.87 -20.23 8.34
N LEU A 268 -16.19 -18.98 8.01
CA LEU A 268 -15.86 -17.82 8.84
C LEU A 268 -16.47 -17.97 10.24
N LEU A 269 -17.73 -18.39 10.33
CA LEU A 269 -18.42 -18.63 11.61
C LEU A 269 -17.75 -19.73 12.41
N SER A 270 -17.28 -20.82 11.78
CA SER A 270 -16.64 -21.95 12.47
C SER A 270 -15.38 -21.56 13.25
N ARG A 271 -14.73 -20.47 12.85
CA ARG A 271 -13.52 -19.92 13.50
C ARG A 271 -13.75 -18.56 14.19
N THR A 272 -15.00 -18.11 14.27
CA THR A 272 -15.37 -16.87 14.96
C THR A 272 -15.93 -17.18 16.34
N THR A 273 -15.33 -16.60 17.38
CA THR A 273 -15.85 -16.64 18.75
C THR A 273 -16.60 -15.34 19.04
N PHE A 274 -17.87 -15.47 19.42
CA PHE A 274 -18.71 -14.36 19.87
C PHE A 274 -18.74 -14.35 21.40
N GLU A 275 -18.27 -13.26 21.99
CA GLU A 275 -18.35 -13.03 23.43
C GLU A 275 -19.39 -11.95 23.70
N ARG A 276 -20.36 -12.26 24.58
CA ARG A 276 -21.27 -11.25 25.13
C ARG A 276 -20.49 -10.37 26.10
N GLY A 277 -19.90 -9.30 25.57
CA GLY A 277 -19.17 -8.30 26.32
C GLY A 277 -20.08 -7.26 26.96
N ASN A 278 -19.46 -6.25 27.59
CA ASN A 278 -20.17 -5.10 28.17
C ASN A 278 -20.31 -3.93 27.17
N ALA A 279 -20.00 -4.16 25.90
CA ALA A 279 -19.99 -3.14 24.86
C ALA A 279 -20.99 -3.52 23.77
N ALA A 280 -21.76 -2.53 23.33
CA ALA A 280 -22.69 -2.65 22.23
C ALA A 280 -22.46 -1.50 21.24
N VAL A 281 -22.69 -1.77 19.96
CA VAL A 281 -22.71 -0.77 18.90
C VAL A 281 -24.16 -0.61 18.44
N CYS A 282 -24.75 0.55 18.72
CA CYS A 282 -26.11 0.87 18.29
C CYS A 282 -26.11 1.57 16.92
N LEU A 283 -26.83 0.97 15.97
CA LEU A 283 -26.95 1.45 14.59
C LEU A 283 -28.27 2.20 14.40
N LEU A 284 -28.19 3.46 14.01
CA LEU A 284 -29.34 4.29 13.64
C LEU A 284 -29.44 4.35 12.11
N ASP A 285 -30.24 3.47 11.51
CA ASP A 285 -30.22 3.26 10.04
C ASP A 285 -31.58 2.76 9.48
N THR A 286 -31.57 2.02 8.37
CA THR A 286 -32.74 1.46 7.66
C THR A 286 -33.38 0.24 8.31
N GLY A 287 -32.84 -0.21 9.45
CA GLY A 287 -33.21 -1.41 10.19
C GLY A 287 -32.13 -2.48 10.10
N LEU A 288 -32.42 -3.69 10.61
CA LEU A 288 -31.44 -4.78 10.65
C LEU A 288 -32.08 -6.11 10.24
N ASN A 289 -31.43 -6.86 9.35
CA ASN A 289 -31.75 -8.27 9.13
C ASN A 289 -30.99 -9.17 10.12
N SER A 290 -31.47 -9.24 11.36
CA SER A 290 -30.80 -10.00 12.43
C SER A 290 -30.80 -11.51 12.25
N ALA A 291 -31.64 -12.04 11.35
CA ALA A 291 -31.63 -13.44 10.98
C ALA A 291 -30.46 -13.79 10.02
N HIS A 292 -29.68 -12.80 9.56
CA HIS A 292 -28.52 -13.05 8.73
C HIS A 292 -27.49 -13.91 9.48
N PRO A 293 -26.95 -15.00 8.90
CA PRO A 293 -26.07 -15.94 9.61
C PRO A 293 -24.86 -15.28 10.27
N LEU A 294 -24.24 -14.31 9.60
CA LEU A 294 -23.10 -13.57 10.14
C LEU A 294 -23.46 -12.58 11.27
N LEU A 295 -24.74 -12.29 11.51
CA LEU A 295 -25.18 -11.31 12.50
C LEU A 295 -25.90 -11.94 13.70
N THR A 296 -26.56 -13.08 13.49
CA THR A 296 -27.48 -13.67 14.49
C THR A 296 -26.83 -13.99 15.83
N SER A 297 -25.52 -14.26 15.88
CA SER A 297 -24.79 -14.56 17.12
C SER A 297 -24.42 -13.32 17.93
N ALA A 298 -24.46 -12.14 17.30
CA ALA A 298 -24.07 -10.86 17.91
C ALA A 298 -25.24 -9.87 18.05
N ALA A 299 -26.44 -10.24 17.60
CA ALA A 299 -27.63 -9.39 17.66
C ALA A 299 -28.70 -10.04 18.53
N ASP A 300 -29.18 -9.30 19.54
CA ASP A 300 -30.38 -9.68 20.31
C ASP A 300 -31.61 -9.04 19.68
N LYS A 301 -32.67 -9.83 19.48
CA LYS A 301 -33.92 -9.33 18.87
C LYS A 301 -34.61 -8.28 19.72
N ASP A 302 -34.43 -8.34 21.04
CA ASP A 302 -35.02 -7.38 21.97
C ASP A 302 -34.34 -6.00 21.88
N HIS A 303 -33.15 -5.92 21.28
CA HIS A 303 -32.40 -4.68 21.07
C HIS A 303 -32.53 -4.12 19.64
N ILE A 304 -33.48 -4.64 18.86
CA ILE A 304 -33.76 -4.16 17.50
C ILE A 304 -35.11 -3.49 17.50
N GLN A 305 -35.10 -2.17 17.30
CA GLN A 305 -36.25 -1.30 17.47
C GLN A 305 -36.48 -0.43 16.24
N SER A 306 -37.59 0.32 16.25
CA SER A 306 -37.94 1.31 15.24
C SER A 306 -38.62 2.48 15.93
N ILE A 307 -38.31 3.71 15.51
CA ILE A 307 -38.96 4.91 16.07
C ILE A 307 -40.46 4.96 15.75
N ASP A 308 -40.87 4.28 14.68
CA ASP A 308 -42.26 4.10 14.27
C ASP A 308 -42.55 2.61 14.19
N ALA A 309 -43.48 2.15 15.04
CA ALA A 309 -43.88 0.75 15.12
C ALA A 309 -44.46 0.22 13.79
N SER A 310 -45.01 1.09 12.94
CA SER A 310 -45.55 0.71 11.64
C SER A 310 -44.48 0.29 10.64
N TRP A 311 -43.23 0.75 10.79
CA TRP A 311 -42.13 0.46 9.86
C TRP A 311 -41.52 -0.92 10.02
N ARG A 312 -41.87 -1.63 11.11
CA ARG A 312 -41.19 -2.83 11.60
C ARG A 312 -39.68 -2.59 11.80
N THR A 313 -38.96 -3.63 12.21
CA THR A 313 -37.53 -3.53 12.54
C THR A 313 -36.62 -4.07 11.45
N ASN A 314 -37.17 -4.83 10.50
CA ASN A 314 -36.40 -5.40 9.41
C ASN A 314 -35.82 -4.31 8.50
N ASP A 315 -34.62 -4.59 8.02
CA ASP A 315 -33.98 -3.77 7.02
C ASP A 315 -34.74 -3.87 5.70
N HIS A 316 -35.11 -2.70 5.17
CA HIS A 316 -35.86 -2.59 3.92
C HIS A 316 -34.98 -2.22 2.73
N HIS A 317 -33.77 -1.72 2.99
CA HIS A 317 -32.84 -1.24 1.97
C HIS A 317 -31.58 -2.11 1.89
N GLY A 318 -31.14 -2.66 3.02
CA GLY A 318 -29.90 -3.43 3.16
C GLY A 318 -28.75 -2.65 3.82
N HIS A 319 -28.84 -1.31 3.87
CA HIS A 319 -27.75 -0.46 4.33
C HIS A 319 -27.43 -0.68 5.82
N GLY A 320 -28.45 -0.69 6.69
CA GLY A 320 -28.25 -0.97 8.12
C GLY A 320 -27.64 -2.36 8.38
N THR A 321 -28.02 -3.36 7.59
CA THR A 321 -27.44 -4.72 7.65
C THR A 321 -25.99 -4.74 7.20
N GLU A 322 -25.63 -4.01 6.14
CA GLU A 322 -24.25 -3.83 5.69
C GLU A 322 -23.40 -3.11 6.76
N MET A 323 -23.94 -2.06 7.38
CA MET A 323 -23.28 -1.34 8.49
C MET A 323 -23.07 -2.21 9.72
N ALA A 324 -23.98 -3.15 10.01
CA ALA A 324 -23.77 -4.15 11.06
C ALA A 324 -22.63 -5.10 10.72
N GLY A 325 -22.52 -5.51 9.44
CA GLY A 325 -21.39 -6.28 8.94
C GLY A 325 -20.05 -5.55 9.14
N VAL A 326 -19.97 -4.28 8.75
CA VAL A 326 -18.78 -3.44 8.97
C VAL A 326 -18.47 -3.32 10.47
N SER A 327 -19.49 -3.10 11.31
CA SER A 327 -19.30 -2.93 12.74
C SER A 327 -18.77 -4.19 13.43
N LEU A 328 -19.13 -5.38 12.93
CA LEU A 328 -18.69 -6.66 13.50
C LEU A 328 -17.34 -7.13 12.94
N TYR A 329 -17.15 -7.00 11.63
CA TYR A 329 -16.03 -7.63 10.92
C TYR A 329 -14.97 -6.64 10.46
N TYR A 330 -15.24 -5.33 10.53
CA TYR A 330 -14.43 -4.25 9.99
C TYR A 330 -14.18 -4.39 8.47
N ASP A 331 -13.23 -5.24 8.08
CA ASP A 331 -13.00 -5.67 6.70
C ASP A 331 -13.43 -7.13 6.55
N LEU A 332 -14.69 -7.33 6.15
CA LEU A 332 -15.23 -8.67 5.91
C LEU A 332 -14.46 -9.44 4.83
N LYS A 333 -13.92 -8.76 3.82
CA LYS A 333 -13.11 -9.40 2.77
C LYS A 333 -11.84 -9.98 3.37
N GLN A 334 -11.13 -9.19 4.17
CA GLN A 334 -9.95 -9.67 4.88
C GLN A 334 -10.29 -10.79 5.86
N ALA A 335 -11.42 -10.69 6.56
CA ALA A 335 -11.89 -11.73 7.46
C ALA A 335 -12.14 -13.05 6.73
N LEU A 336 -12.77 -13.02 5.55
CA LEU A 336 -13.02 -14.19 4.69
C LEU A 336 -11.72 -14.81 4.14
N LEU A 337 -10.76 -13.99 3.70
CA LEU A 337 -9.49 -14.47 3.15
C LEU A 337 -8.54 -15.05 4.22
N SER A 338 -8.68 -14.61 5.47
CA SER A 338 -7.84 -15.06 6.58
C SER A 338 -8.27 -16.42 7.11
N LYS A 339 -7.31 -17.27 7.50
CA LYS A 339 -7.57 -18.51 8.25
C LYS A 339 -7.42 -18.34 9.76
N SER A 340 -7.16 -17.12 10.22
CA SER A 340 -6.93 -16.85 11.64
C SER A 340 -8.26 -16.88 12.42
N PRO A 341 -8.24 -17.31 13.70
CA PRO A 341 -9.40 -17.16 14.58
C PRO A 341 -9.82 -15.70 14.69
N LEU A 342 -11.13 -15.45 14.68
CA LEU A 342 -11.70 -14.12 14.87
C LEU A 342 -12.43 -14.06 16.21
N LYS A 343 -12.28 -12.95 16.93
CA LYS A 343 -12.99 -12.69 18.18
C LYS A 343 -13.81 -11.42 18.05
N ILE A 344 -15.11 -11.54 18.29
CA ILE A 344 -16.06 -10.42 18.34
C ILE A 344 -16.50 -10.29 19.79
N ALA A 345 -16.27 -9.12 20.38
CA ALA A 345 -16.46 -8.89 21.82
C ALA A 345 -17.53 -7.83 22.13
N HIS A 346 -18.33 -7.47 21.13
CA HIS A 346 -19.42 -6.50 21.23
C HIS A 346 -20.67 -7.01 20.52
N GLU A 347 -21.81 -6.52 20.97
CA GLU A 347 -23.12 -6.80 20.38
C GLU A 347 -23.56 -5.69 19.42
N ILE A 348 -24.52 -5.99 18.56
CA ILE A 348 -25.18 -5.00 17.69
C ILE A 348 -26.59 -4.74 18.22
N GLU A 349 -26.87 -3.47 18.41
CA GLU A 349 -28.21 -2.94 18.61
C GLU A 349 -28.60 -2.16 17.34
N SER A 350 -29.89 -2.03 17.08
CA SER A 350 -30.34 -1.26 15.93
C SER A 350 -31.64 -0.54 16.24
N VAL A 351 -31.70 0.73 15.88
CA VAL A 351 -32.95 1.49 15.84
C VAL A 351 -33.16 1.99 14.43
N LYS A 352 -34.25 1.53 13.81
CA LYS A 352 -34.68 2.02 12.51
C LYS A 352 -35.17 3.44 12.63
N ILE A 353 -34.41 4.39 12.09
CA ILE A 353 -34.75 5.81 12.03
C ILE A 353 -35.11 6.28 10.63
N LEU A 354 -34.75 5.51 9.59
CA LEU A 354 -35.05 5.86 8.20
C LEU A 354 -36.34 5.17 7.73
N PRO A 355 -37.31 5.94 7.20
CA PRO A 355 -38.61 5.41 6.81
C PRO A 355 -38.48 4.49 5.58
N PRO A 356 -39.29 3.41 5.49
CA PRO A 356 -39.34 2.56 4.31
C PRO A 356 -39.75 3.28 3.02
N THR A 357 -40.46 4.41 3.14
CA THR A 357 -40.97 5.21 2.04
C THR A 357 -40.86 6.68 2.37
N GLY A 358 -40.38 7.48 1.42
CA GLY A 358 -40.17 8.92 1.61
C GLY A 358 -38.89 9.21 2.41
N GLU A 359 -38.83 10.41 3.00
CA GLU A 359 -37.70 10.87 3.79
C GLU A 359 -38.22 11.57 5.05
N ASN A 360 -37.42 11.54 6.11
CA ASN A 360 -37.72 12.33 7.30
C ASN A 360 -37.49 13.82 6.99
N PRO A 361 -38.38 14.73 7.42
CA PRO A 361 -38.12 16.16 7.36
C PRO A 361 -36.84 16.52 8.14
N PRO A 362 -35.90 17.30 7.57
CA PRO A 362 -34.63 17.64 8.22
C PRO A 362 -34.77 18.29 9.60
N GLU A 363 -35.83 19.08 9.82
CA GLU A 363 -36.15 19.71 11.09
C GLU A 363 -36.47 18.70 12.22
N LEU A 364 -36.81 17.45 11.89
CA LEU A 364 -37.13 16.40 12.85
C LEU A 364 -35.94 15.51 13.20
N TYR A 365 -34.78 15.64 12.53
CA TYR A 365 -33.64 14.75 12.76
C TYR A 365 -33.19 14.71 14.23
N GLY A 366 -33.19 15.87 14.90
CA GLY A 366 -32.86 15.95 16.33
C GLY A 366 -33.86 15.20 17.22
N ALA A 367 -35.16 15.35 16.95
CA ALA A 367 -36.21 14.68 17.71
C ALA A 367 -36.21 13.16 17.48
N ILE A 368 -36.05 12.73 16.22
CA ILE A 368 -35.94 11.33 15.82
C ILE A 368 -34.74 10.66 16.50
N THR A 369 -33.57 11.32 16.46
CA THR A 369 -32.37 10.78 17.10
C THR A 369 -32.52 10.71 18.62
N ALA A 370 -33.09 11.76 19.25
CA ALA A 370 -33.35 11.77 20.69
C ALA A 370 -34.31 10.66 21.12
N GLN A 371 -35.36 10.40 20.34
CA GLN A 371 -36.28 9.28 20.60
C GLN A 371 -35.59 7.93 20.42
N ALA A 372 -34.70 7.80 19.44
CA ALA A 372 -34.00 6.54 19.17
C ALA A 372 -33.00 6.13 20.26
N VAL A 373 -32.46 7.09 21.03
CA VAL A 373 -31.46 6.84 22.08
C VAL A 373 -32.02 6.91 23.51
N ALA A 374 -33.32 7.18 23.64
CA ALA A 374 -34.03 7.26 24.92
C ALA A 374 -34.44 5.85 25.40
#